data_AF-A0A0A3Y243-F1
#
_entry.id   AF-A0A0A3Y243-F1
#
_cell.length_a   1.000
_cell.length_b   1.000
_cell.length_c   1.000
_cell.angle_alpha   90.00
_cell.angle_beta   90.00
_cell.angle_gamma   90.00
#
_symmetry.space_group_name_H-M   'P 1'
#
loop_
_entity.id
_entity.type
_entity.pdbx_description
1 polymer ?
#
loop_
_entity_poly.entity_id
_entity_poly.type
_entity_poly.pdbx_seq_one_letter_code
_entity_poly.pdbx_strand_id
1 'polypeptide(L)'
;MDQIFSEQVQVPDAVVSVAFDKAWSFVEKDPLLAHNLKAVLHSRLRTYLECSIRNGERNALNLANEAIRNLRAELAPSTGQ
;
A
#
# COMPACT_ATOMS: atom_id res chain seq x y z
N MET A 1 27.44 -21.58 -13.20
CA MET A 1 27.00 -20.24 -12.76
C MET A 1 25.53 -20.20 -13.09
N ASP A 2 24.75 -20.76 -12.17
CA ASP A 2 23.37 -21.08 -12.41
C ASP A 2 22.55 -19.89 -11.90
N GLN A 3 22.05 -19.12 -12.87
CA GLN A 3 21.11 -18.03 -12.66
C GLN A 3 19.87 -18.60 -11.97
N ILE A 4 19.84 -18.50 -10.64
CA ILE A 4 18.61 -18.60 -9.88
C ILE A 4 17.79 -17.37 -10.28
N PHE A 5 16.95 -17.54 -11.30
CA PHE A 5 15.74 -16.76 -11.44
C PHE A 5 14.93 -17.04 -10.17
N SER A 6 15.20 -16.24 -9.14
CA SER A 6 14.30 -16.06 -8.01
C SER A 6 13.02 -15.49 -8.60
N GLU A 7 12.17 -16.39 -9.07
CA GLU A 7 10.74 -16.20 -9.15
C GLU A 7 10.27 -15.92 -7.72
N GLN A 8 10.51 -14.68 -7.28
CA GLN A 8 9.66 -14.01 -6.33
C GLN A 8 8.32 -13.79 -7.03
N VAL A 9 7.62 -14.88 -7.35
CA VAL A 9 6.16 -14.92 -7.22
C VAL A 9 5.94 -14.86 -5.71
N GLN A 10 6.21 -13.69 -5.16
CA GLN A 10 5.91 -13.33 -3.81
C GLN A 10 4.40 -13.29 -3.80
N VAL A 11 3.80 -14.45 -3.53
CA VAL A 11 2.41 -14.56 -3.14
C VAL A 11 2.25 -13.47 -2.10
N PRO A 12 1.49 -12.39 -2.39
CA PRO A 12 1.26 -11.38 -1.37
C PRO A 12 0.71 -12.15 -0.19
N ASP A 13 1.43 -12.09 0.94
CA ASP A 13 1.01 -12.73 2.18
C ASP A 13 -0.49 -12.48 2.31
N ALA A 14 -1.29 -13.50 2.63
CA ALA A 14 -2.75 -13.38 2.58
C ALA A 14 -3.27 -12.13 3.34
N VAL A 15 -2.50 -11.68 4.33
CA VAL A 15 -2.70 -10.42 5.05
C VAL A 15 -2.52 -9.18 4.16
N VAL A 16 -1.51 -9.10 3.28
CA VAL A 16 -1.35 -8.02 2.27
C VAL A 16 -2.58 -7.93 1.40
N SER A 17 -3.05 -9.05 0.85
CA SER A 17 -4.17 -9.03 -0.09
C SER A 17 -5.44 -8.53 0.59
N VAL A 18 -5.71 -8.99 1.82
CA VAL A 18 -6.84 -8.53 2.64
C VAL A 18 -6.70 -7.06 3.05
N ALA A 19 -5.51 -6.64 3.48
CA ALA A 19 -5.24 -5.25 3.86
C ALA A 19 -5.35 -4.31 2.66
N PHE A 20 -4.90 -4.76 1.48
CA PHE A 20 -4.99 -4.02 0.24
C PHE A 20 -6.44 -3.80 -0.16
N ASP A 21 -7.25 -4.85 -0.23
CA ASP A 21 -8.67 -4.74 -0.60
C ASP A 21 -9.42 -3.79 0.33
N LYS A 22 -9.20 -3.95 1.65
CA LYS A 22 -9.75 -3.05 2.66
C LYS A 22 -9.32 -1.62 2.43
N ALA A 23 -8.02 -1.38 2.28
CA ALA A 23 -7.50 -0.04 2.10
C ALA A 23 -8.00 0.60 0.80
N TRP A 24 -8.01 -0.16 -0.29
CA TRP A 24 -8.42 0.28 -1.62
C TRP A 24 -9.87 0.78 -1.63
N SER A 25 -10.78 0.09 -0.92
CA SER A 25 -12.16 0.57 -0.78
C SER A 25 -12.27 1.96 -0.11
N PHE A 26 -11.32 2.35 0.74
CA PHE A 26 -11.27 3.70 1.30
C PHE A 26 -10.57 4.67 0.36
N VAL A 27 -9.45 4.25 -0.25
CA VAL A 27 -8.67 5.08 -1.17
C VAL A 27 -9.49 5.53 -2.37
N GLU A 28 -10.30 4.66 -2.97
CA GLU A 28 -11.18 5.04 -4.09
C GLU A 28 -12.29 6.01 -3.70
N LYS A 29 -12.70 6.03 -2.42
CA LYS A 29 -13.77 6.89 -1.91
C LYS A 29 -13.22 8.18 -1.28
N ASP A 30 -11.93 8.26 -1.05
CA ASP A 30 -11.28 9.40 -0.41
C ASP A 30 -11.06 10.51 -1.45
N PRO A 31 -11.72 11.68 -1.32
CA PRO A 31 -11.63 12.75 -2.31
C PRO A 31 -10.25 13.38 -2.40
N LEU A 32 -9.40 13.28 -1.37
CA LEU A 32 -8.03 13.77 -1.42
C LEU A 32 -7.18 12.85 -2.31
N LEU A 33 -7.41 11.54 -2.23
CA LEU A 33 -6.70 10.55 -3.01
C LEU A 33 -7.26 10.40 -4.43
N ALA A 34 -8.58 10.55 -4.62
CA ALA A 34 -9.26 10.34 -5.88
C ALA A 34 -8.78 11.23 -7.04
N HIS A 35 -8.14 12.38 -6.74
CA HIS A 35 -7.52 13.23 -7.76
C HIS A 35 -6.23 12.65 -8.36
N ASN A 36 -5.65 11.63 -7.72
CA ASN A 36 -4.42 10.98 -8.17
C ASN A 36 -4.71 9.80 -9.10
N LEU A 37 -3.73 9.46 -9.93
CA LEU A 37 -3.84 8.30 -10.84
C LEU A 37 -3.98 7.01 -10.03
N LYS A 38 -5.02 6.21 -10.33
CA LYS A 38 -5.27 4.92 -9.67
C LYS A 38 -4.05 4.00 -9.69
N ALA A 39 -3.32 3.95 -10.81
CA ALA A 39 -2.10 3.16 -10.93
C ALA A 39 -1.01 3.59 -9.92
N VAL A 40 -0.87 4.91 -9.69
CA VAL A 40 0.09 5.47 -8.71
C VAL A 40 -0.36 5.13 -7.29
N LEU A 41 -1.64 5.32 -6.98
CA LEU A 41 -2.21 4.95 -5.67
C LEU A 41 -2.03 3.46 -5.38
N HIS A 42 -2.34 2.61 -6.36
CA HIS A 42 -2.23 1.16 -6.24
C HIS A 42 -0.79 0.71 -6.02
N SER A 43 0.16 1.27 -6.77
CA SER A 43 1.59 0.96 -6.59
C SER A 43 2.09 1.40 -5.22
N ARG A 44 1.79 2.64 -4.81
CA ARG A 44 2.22 3.20 -3.51
C ARG A 44 1.60 2.47 -2.33
N LEU A 45 0.30 2.21 -2.39
CA LEU A 45 -0.42 1.46 -1.36
C LEU A 45 0.22 0.08 -1.14
N ARG A 46 0.53 -0.63 -2.23
CA ARG A 46 1.23 -1.92 -2.16
C ARG A 46 2.61 -1.79 -1.51
N THR A 47 3.40 -0.78 -1.91
CA THR A 47 4.71 -0.52 -1.32
C THR A 47 4.64 -0.28 0.18
N TYR A 48 3.66 0.50 0.66
CA TYR A 48 3.48 0.74 2.10
C TYR A 48 3.12 -0.54 2.86
N LEU A 49 2.22 -1.37 2.32
CA LEU A 49 1.85 -2.65 2.93
C LEU A 49 3.03 -3.62 3.03
N GLU A 50 3.82 -3.74 1.95
CA GLU A 50 5.02 -4.58 1.95
C GLU A 50 6.07 -4.07 2.96
N CYS A 51 6.22 -2.76 3.10
CA CYS A 51 7.12 -2.15 4.07
C CYS A 51 6.69 -2.45 5.52
N SER A 52 5.41 -2.27 5.85
CA SER A 52 4.91 -2.54 7.20
C SER A 52 5.01 -4.02 7.58
N ILE A 53 4.82 -4.94 6.63
CA ILE A 53 5.04 -6.38 6.89
C ILE A 53 6.50 -6.70 7.15
N ARG A 54 7.44 -6.08 6.42
CA ARG A 54 8.87 -6.24 6.70
C ARG A 54 9.24 -5.76 8.10
N ASN A 55 8.51 -4.78 8.63
CA ASN A 55 8.67 -4.28 10.01
C ASN A 55 8.01 -5.21 11.07
N GLY A 56 7.35 -6.28 10.65
CA GLY A 56 6.74 -7.28 11.53
C GLY A 56 5.25 -7.08 11.78
N GLU A 57 4.61 -6.10 11.15
CA GLU A 57 3.16 -5.92 11.27
C GLU A 57 2.42 -7.03 10.54
N ARG A 58 1.46 -7.66 11.22
CA ARG A 58 0.67 -8.79 10.70
C ARG A 58 -0.83 -8.54 10.79
N ASN A 59 -1.25 -7.41 11.36
CA ASN A 59 -2.64 -7.06 11.44
C ASN A 59 -3.10 -6.36 10.16
N ALA A 60 -3.97 -7.01 9.38
CA ALA A 60 -4.49 -6.46 8.12
C ALA A 60 -5.18 -5.09 8.26
N LEU A 61 -5.86 -4.84 9.39
CA LEU A 61 -6.50 -3.54 9.63
C LEU A 61 -5.44 -2.46 9.90
N ASN A 62 -4.42 -2.77 10.70
CA ASN A 62 -3.37 -1.80 10.99
C ASN A 62 -2.56 -1.48 9.73
N LEU A 63 -2.19 -2.51 8.96
CA LEU A 63 -1.54 -2.37 7.65
C LEU A 63 -2.34 -1.46 6.72
N ALA A 64 -3.65 -1.70 6.58
CA ALA A 64 -4.52 -0.89 5.74
C ALA A 64 -4.55 0.57 6.20
N ASN A 65 -4.77 0.81 7.49
CA ASN A 65 -4.87 2.15 8.06
C ASN A 65 -3.55 2.93 7.93
N GLU A 66 -2.42 2.30 8.23
CA GLU A 66 -1.10 2.91 8.07
C GLU A 66 -0.80 3.20 6.61
N ALA A 67 -1.10 2.27 5.70
CA ALA A 67 -0.86 2.48 4.27
C ALA A 67 -1.70 3.64 3.73
N ILE A 68 -2.97 3.77 4.11
CA ILE A 68 -3.81 4.94 3.75
C ILE A 68 -3.22 6.22 4.36
N ARG A 69 -2.82 6.22 5.63
CA ARG A 69 -2.27 7.39 6.30
C ARG A 69 -1.00 7.89 5.63
N ASN A 70 -0.09 6.99 5.29
CA ASN A 70 1.15 7.34 4.59
C ASN A 70 0.86 7.82 3.17
N LEU A 71 -0.05 7.15 2.44
CA LEU A 71 -0.48 7.57 1.11
C LEU A 71 -1.09 8.98 1.12
N ARG A 72 -1.91 9.29 2.14
CA ARG A 72 -2.47 10.62 2.34
C ARG A 72 -1.40 11.63 2.73
N ALA A 73 -0.43 11.29 3.58
CA ALA A 73 0.63 12.22 3.96
C ALA A 73 1.53 12.58 2.76
N GLU A 74 1.79 11.62 1.88
CA GLU A 74 2.65 11.80 0.71
C GLU A 74 1.96 12.54 -0.44
N LEU A 75 0.65 12.33 -0.60
CA LEU A 75 -0.16 12.93 -1.68
C LEU A 75 -1.02 14.09 -1.21
N ALA A 76 -1.09 14.35 0.10
CA ALA A 76 -1.64 15.59 0.59
C ALA A 76 -0.87 16.72 -0.08
N PRO A 77 -1.57 17.74 -0.60
CA PRO A 77 -0.89 18.92 -1.06
C PRO A 77 -0.05 19.39 0.12
N SER A 78 1.28 19.42 -0.06
CA SER A 78 2.19 20.06 0.88
C SER A 78 1.58 21.41 1.17
N THR A 79 0.97 21.56 2.35
CA THR A 79 0.55 22.87 2.82
C THR A 79 1.84 23.57 3.24
N GLY A 80 2.66 23.89 2.23
CA GLY A 80 3.69 24.88 2.32
C GLY A 80 2.99 26.21 2.20
N GLN A 81 2.57 26.74 3.35
CA GLN A 81 2.47 28.18 3.56
C GLN A 81 3.54 28.57 4.58
#